data_AF-A0A350AVY0-F1
#
_entry.id   AF-A0A350AVY0-F1
#
_cell.length_a   1.000
_cell.length_b   1.000
_cell.length_c   1.000
_cell.angle_alpha   90.00
_cell.angle_beta   90.00
_cell.angle_gamma   90.00
#
_symmetry.space_group_name_H-M   'P 1'
#
loop_
_entity.id
_entity.type
_entity.pdbx_description
1 polymer ?
#
loop_
_entity_poly.entity_id
_entity_poly.type
_entity_poly.pdbx_seq_one_letter_code
_entity_poly.pdbx_strand_id
1 'polypeptide(L)'
;MNEAFRQKLDSKISEWRDWKEKNPFSACRLVQYCGPEMVGSLPLEKEEIESRIKALICEGFYIEWNTKDDGSCFLRVWEFGGPEPDWNKVFEEADLIEL
;
A
#
# COMPACT_ATOMS: atom_id res chain seq x y z
N MET A 1 20.73 7.54 -5.92
CA MET A 1 19.54 6.91 -6.55
C MET A 1 19.77 6.82 -8.04
N ASN A 2 19.68 5.62 -8.64
CA ASN A 2 19.85 5.47 -10.10
C ASN A 2 18.61 6.04 -10.82
N GLU A 3 18.81 6.61 -12.01
CA GLU A 3 17.78 7.22 -12.85
C GLU A 3 16.61 6.26 -13.14
N ALA A 4 16.92 4.98 -13.41
CA ALA A 4 15.89 3.96 -13.64
C ALA A 4 14.96 3.75 -12.43
N PHE A 5 15.50 3.84 -11.21
CA PHE A 5 14.68 3.74 -10.00
C PHE A 5 13.84 5.00 -9.79
N ARG A 6 14.41 6.18 -10.07
CA ARG A 6 13.67 7.45 -9.99
C ARG A 6 12.46 7.44 -10.94
N GLN A 7 12.63 6.98 -12.17
CA GLN A 7 11.53 6.86 -13.14
C GLN A 7 10.43 5.91 -12.65
N LYS A 8 10.81 4.77 -12.05
CA LYS A 8 9.84 3.83 -11.46
C LYS A 8 9.06 4.46 -10.30
N LEU A 9 9.76 5.17 -9.41
CA LEU A 9 9.12 5.88 -8.30
C LEU A 9 8.15 6.95 -8.81
N ASP A 10 8.59 7.80 -9.74
CA ASP A 10 7.76 8.86 -10.33
C ASP A 10 6.53 8.26 -11.03
N SER A 11 6.69 7.13 -11.74
CA SER A 11 5.59 6.40 -12.37
C SER A 11 4.58 5.89 -11.35
N LYS A 12 5.02 5.24 -10.26
CA LYS A 12 4.11 4.70 -9.22
C LYS A 12 3.36 5.82 -8.50
N ILE A 13 4.01 6.97 -8.29
CA ILE A 13 3.35 8.15 -7.71
C ILE A 13 2.35 8.79 -8.66
N SER A 14 2.64 8.81 -9.96
CA SER A 14 1.65 9.23 -10.97
C SER A 14 0.43 8.31 -10.97
N GLU A 15 0.65 6.99 -10.91
CA GLU A 15 -0.42 5.99 -10.84
C GLU A 15 -1.32 6.20 -9.63
N TRP A 16 -0.73 6.46 -8.45
CA TRP A 16 -1.48 6.78 -7.23
C TRP A 16 -2.36 8.02 -7.41
N ARG A 17 -1.79 9.10 -7.98
CA ARG A 17 -2.52 10.36 -8.18
C ARG A 17 -3.72 10.16 -9.12
N ASP A 18 -3.50 9.50 -10.25
CA ASP A 18 -4.56 9.21 -11.23
C ASP A 18 -5.65 8.32 -10.62
N TRP A 19 -5.26 7.35 -9.81
CA TRP A 19 -6.20 6.46 -9.13
C TRP A 19 -7.04 7.21 -8.08
N LYS A 20 -6.39 8.02 -7.23
CA LYS A 20 -7.05 8.83 -6.19
C LYS A 20 -8.10 9.78 -6.77
N GLU A 21 -7.83 10.37 -7.92
CA GLU A 21 -8.78 11.29 -8.57
C GLU A 21 -10.04 10.57 -9.05
N LYS A 22 -9.91 9.32 -9.48
CA LYS A 22 -11.03 8.49 -9.97
C LYS A 22 -11.77 7.76 -8.85
N ASN A 23 -11.11 7.54 -7.71
CA ASN A 23 -11.60 6.74 -6.60
C ASN A 23 -11.58 7.57 -5.32
N PRO A 24 -12.59 8.44 -5.10
CA PRO A 24 -12.67 9.23 -3.88
C PRO A 24 -12.86 8.32 -2.66
N PHE A 25 -12.08 8.56 -1.61
CA PHE A 25 -12.14 7.82 -0.35
C PHE A 25 -12.27 8.76 0.86
N SER A 26 -12.91 8.27 1.92
CA SER A 26 -13.12 9.01 3.16
C SER A 26 -11.97 8.83 4.16
N ALA A 27 -11.41 7.63 4.22
CA ALA A 27 -10.28 7.26 5.07
C ALA A 27 -9.29 6.39 4.29
N CYS A 28 -8.04 6.35 4.75
CA CYS A 28 -7.00 5.48 4.20
C CYS A 28 -6.30 4.72 5.33
N ARG A 29 -6.01 3.44 5.11
CA ARG A 29 -5.24 2.61 6.03
C ARG A 29 -4.06 2.00 5.31
N LEU A 30 -2.92 1.94 5.99
CA LEU A 30 -1.77 1.16 5.55
C LEU A 30 -1.79 -0.17 6.29
N VAL A 31 -1.60 -1.27 5.57
CA VAL A 31 -1.48 -2.62 6.12
C VAL A 31 -0.17 -3.20 5.61
N GLN A 32 0.71 -3.57 6.55
CA GLN A 32 2.06 -4.03 6.26
C GLN A 32 2.25 -5.49 6.64
N TYR A 33 2.90 -6.21 5.74
CA TYR A 33 3.21 -7.63 5.89
C TYR A 33 4.72 -7.87 5.85
N CYS A 34 5.18 -8.82 6.67
CA CYS A 34 6.54 -9.36 6.71
C CYS A 34 6.43 -10.88 6.61
N GLY A 35 6.87 -11.46 5.50
CA GLY A 35 6.48 -12.82 5.15
C GLY A 35 4.95 -13.02 5.18
N PRO A 36 4.42 -14.08 5.83
CA PRO A 36 2.98 -14.32 5.95
C PRO A 36 2.28 -13.53 7.06
N GLU A 37 3.00 -12.79 7.89
CA GLU A 37 2.47 -12.13 9.09
C GLU A 37 2.07 -10.68 8.80
N MET A 38 0.91 -10.26 9.29
CA MET A 38 0.47 -8.88 9.34
C MET A 38 1.18 -8.21 10.53
N VAL A 39 2.19 -7.41 10.24
CA VAL A 39 3.06 -6.81 11.27
C VAL A 39 2.57 -5.44 11.73
N GLY A 40 1.62 -4.83 11.01
CA GLY A 40 1.00 -3.60 11.46
C GLY A 40 -0.04 -3.06 10.52
N SER A 41 -1.00 -2.35 11.12
CA SER A 41 -1.90 -1.46 10.40
C SER A 41 -2.00 -0.11 11.10
N LEU A 42 -2.05 0.96 10.32
CA LEU A 42 -2.29 2.30 10.84
C LEU A 42 -3.16 3.14 9.89
N PRO A 43 -3.99 4.04 10.44
CA PRO A 43 -4.67 5.05 9.63
C PRO A 43 -3.66 6.04 9.05
N LEU A 44 -3.91 6.52 7.83
CA LEU A 44 -3.13 7.57 7.18
C LEU A 44 -3.99 8.78 6.87
N GLU A 45 -3.48 9.96 7.22
CA GLU A 45 -4.06 11.22 6.79
C GLU A 45 -3.79 11.45 5.28
N LYS A 46 -4.72 12.12 4.60
CA LYS A 46 -4.69 12.26 3.13
C LYS A 46 -3.42 12.92 2.62
N GLU A 47 -2.87 13.84 3.40
CA GLU A 47 -1.67 14.61 3.11
C GLU A 47 -0.40 13.76 3.24
N GLU A 48 -0.44 12.68 4.01
CA GLU A 48 0.70 11.82 4.31
C GLU A 48 0.81 10.60 3.39
N ILE A 49 -0.28 10.23 2.70
CA ILE A 49 -0.31 9.00 1.89
C ILE A 49 0.80 8.99 0.83
N GLU A 50 0.95 10.06 0.06
CA GLU A 50 1.94 10.09 -1.03
C GLU A 50 3.38 10.02 -0.49
N SER A 51 3.67 10.71 0.63
CA SER A 51 5.01 10.65 1.24
C SER A 51 5.30 9.26 1.79
N ARG A 52 4.27 8.58 2.33
CA ARG A 52 4.38 7.20 2.83
C ARG A 52 4.61 6.19 1.71
N ILE A 53 3.88 6.30 0.60
CA ILE A 53 4.10 5.47 -0.60
C ILE A 53 5.55 5.61 -1.08
N LYS A 54 6.06 6.85 -1.17
CA LYS A 54 7.45 7.10 -1.59
C LYS A 54 8.47 6.47 -0.66
N ALA A 55 8.29 6.64 0.66
CA ALA A 55 9.21 6.11 1.65
C ALA A 55 9.29 4.57 1.55
N LEU A 56 8.15 3.89 1.50
CA LEU A 56 8.09 2.43 1.44
C LEU A 56 8.72 1.85 0.17
N ILE A 57 8.49 2.47 -0.99
CA ILE A 57 9.14 2.05 -2.24
C ILE A 57 10.66 2.25 -2.15
N CYS A 58 11.13 3.34 -1.53
CA CYS A 58 12.55 3.58 -1.28
C CYS A 58 13.17 2.59 -0.29
N GLU A 59 12.40 2.11 0.67
CA GLU A 59 12.79 1.04 1.61
C GLU A 59 12.81 -0.34 0.95
N GLY A 60 12.25 -0.47 -0.27
CA GLY A 60 12.26 -1.71 -1.05
C GLY A 60 11.01 -2.56 -0.91
N PHE A 61 9.93 -2.02 -0.33
CA PHE A 61 8.65 -2.71 -0.26
C PHE A 61 7.91 -2.65 -1.60
N TYR A 62 7.12 -3.68 -1.84
CA TYR A 62 6.01 -3.61 -2.79
C TYR A 62 4.83 -2.88 -2.16
N ILE A 63 4.10 -2.12 -2.97
CA ILE A 63 2.93 -1.38 -2.54
C ILE A 63 1.88 -1.33 -3.64
N GLU A 64 0.65 -1.64 -3.26
CA GLU A 64 -0.54 -1.49 -4.08
C GLU A 64 -1.66 -0.87 -3.24
N TRP A 65 -2.71 -0.38 -3.90
CA TRP A 65 -3.84 0.25 -3.22
C TRP A 65 -5.18 -0.15 -3.84
N ASN A 66 -6.22 -0.16 -3.01
CA ASN A 66 -7.58 -0.40 -3.45
C ASN A 66 -8.59 0.24 -2.49
N THR A 67 -9.84 0.34 -2.92
CA THR A 67 -10.96 0.69 -2.03
C THR A 67 -11.76 -0.54 -1.67
N LYS A 68 -12.22 -0.58 -0.42
CA LYS A 68 -13.30 -1.48 0.03
C LYS A 68 -14.66 -0.89 -0.39
N ASP A 69 -15.70 -1.72 -0.39
CA ASP A 69 -17.06 -1.32 -0.78
C ASP A 69 -17.64 -0.16 0.05
N ASP A 70 -17.14 0.05 1.26
CA ASP A 70 -17.52 1.16 2.14
C ASP A 70 -16.83 2.50 1.80
N GLY A 71 -15.98 2.52 0.77
CA GLY A 71 -15.24 3.70 0.33
C GLY A 71 -13.94 3.97 1.10
N SER A 72 -13.52 3.06 1.97
CA SER A 72 -12.22 3.13 2.66
C SER A 72 -11.09 2.68 1.72
N CYS A 73 -10.03 3.48 1.64
CA CYS A 73 -8.82 3.13 0.92
C CYS A 73 -7.88 2.29 1.80
N PHE A 74 -7.24 1.29 1.19
CA PHE A 74 -6.20 0.49 1.82
C PHE A 74 -4.95 0.51 0.95
N LEU A 75 -3.80 0.74 1.58
CA LEU A 75 -2.47 0.50 1.02
C LEU A 75 -2.00 -0.87 1.52
N ARG A 76 -1.81 -1.80 0.60
CA ARG A 76 -1.24 -3.13 0.83
C ARG A 76 0.27 -3.03 0.64
N VAL A 77 1.05 -3.35 1.68
CA VAL A 77 2.51 -3.23 1.69
C VAL A 77 3.14 -4.56 2.08
N TRP A 78 4.10 -5.07 1.30
CA TRP A 78 4.76 -6.34 1.58
C TRP A 78 6.21 -6.37 1.08
N GLU A 79 7.02 -7.27 1.64
CA GLU A 79 8.45 -7.36 1.36
C GLU A 79 8.75 -7.91 -0.04
N PHE A 80 9.89 -7.48 -0.59
CA PHE A 80 10.42 -8.06 -1.83
C PHE A 80 10.68 -9.56 -1.68
N GLY A 81 10.08 -10.37 -2.55
CA GLY A 81 10.18 -11.83 -2.50
C GLY A 81 9.26 -12.50 -1.46
N GLY A 82 8.48 -11.73 -0.70
CA GLY A 82 7.43 -12.25 0.18
C GLY A 82 6.15 -12.62 -0.57
N PRO A 83 5.23 -13.36 0.09
CA PRO A 83 3.92 -13.64 -0.48
C PRO A 83 3.13 -12.34 -0.69
N GLU A 84 2.51 -12.19 -1.85
CA GLU A 84 1.61 -11.06 -2.09
C GLU A 84 0.30 -11.26 -1.29
N PRO A 85 -0.08 -10.32 -0.40
CA PRO A 85 -1.29 -10.44 0.41
C PRO A 85 -2.58 -10.37 -0.42
N ASP A 86 -3.53 -11.28 -0.24
CA ASP A 86 -4.86 -11.14 -0.85
C ASP A 86 -5.62 -9.93 -0.29
N TRP A 87 -6.37 -9.23 -1.14
CA TRP A 87 -7.13 -8.04 -0.73
C TRP A 87 -8.12 -8.32 0.40
N ASN A 88 -8.74 -9.50 0.43
CA ASN A 88 -9.63 -9.89 1.53
C ASN A 88 -8.89 -9.88 2.88
N LYS A 89 -7.68 -10.45 2.93
CA LYS A 89 -6.86 -10.46 4.15
C LYS A 89 -6.39 -9.05 4.53
N VAL A 90 -6.08 -8.21 3.55
CA VAL A 90 -5.74 -6.80 3.77
C VAL A 90 -6.91 -6.04 4.39
N PHE A 91 -8.11 -6.20 3.85
CA PHE A 91 -9.31 -5.52 4.35
C PHE A 91 -9.79 -6.02 5.70
N GLU A 92 -9.39 -7.23 6.09
CA GLU A 92 -9.60 -7.84 7.40
C GLU A 92 -8.46 -7.54 8.37
N GLU A 93 -7.34 -6.98 7.89
CA GLU A 93 -6.10 -6.77 8.66
C GLU A 93 -5.63 -8.08 9.32
N ALA A 94 -5.66 -9.17 8.56
CA ALA A 94 -5.36 -10.51 9.03
C ALA A 94 -4.06 -11.06 8.43
N ASP A 95 -3.46 -12.02 9.14
CA ASP A 95 -2.35 -12.83 8.64
C ASP A 95 -2.74 -13.63 7.39
N LEU A 96 -1.74 -13.98 6.59
CA LEU A 96 -1.92 -14.80 5.38
C LEU A 96 -1.99 -16.30 5.68
N ILE A 97 -1.51 -16.69 6.87
CA ILE A 97 -1.64 -18.05 7.38
C ILE A 97 -2.92 -18.17 8.22
N GLU A 98 -3.58 -19.31 8.10
CA GLU A 98 -4.64 -19.69 9.03
C GLU A 98 -3.98 -20.44 10.20
N LEU A 99 -4.11 -19.92 11.42
CA LEU A 99 -3.67 -20.57 12.65
C LEU A 99 -4.60 -21.73 13.03
#